data_AF-A0A7S0C523-F1
#
_entry.id   AF-A0A7S0C523-F1
#
_cell.length_a   1.000
_cell.length_b   1.000
_cell.length_c   1.000
_cell.angle_alpha   90.00
_cell.angle_beta   90.00
_cell.angle_gamma   90.00
#
_symmetry.space_group_name_H-M   'P 1'
#
loop_
_entity.id
_entity.type
_entity.pdbx_description
1 polymer ?
#
loop_
_entity_poly.entity_id
_entity_poly.type
_entity_poly.pdbx_seq_one_letter_code
_entity_poly.pdbx_strand_id
1 'polypeptide(L)'
;MIESNVDKFDCVTMDPRMASQDFMIRSANFLLKHPIEAAERAIPNLPTHQPLASLLHHLPTPTSDMNDEGGGDWFITPRHMRIYVDTYLVEAIRVAEATGASSLSKSCWESYFGKAIKRGGRVDNCAVTSKHDTNPNQESLSIIGRIIDDVEAHDVIKRAKLIVAFHPDSATEPCIDLAILLKIPFVVCPCCLYSSSFPDRFLPPGDENGHGGSPDDFGMKKVRQYEDFLDYLQSKHPKIKRDKLKYASKQDTARNIVLYTLPGDYD
;
A
#
# COMPACT_ATOMS: atom_id res chain seq x y z
N MET A 1 -10.98 10.23 -19.61
CA MET A 1 -11.93 9.28 -19.00
C MET A 1 -11.19 8.68 -17.82
N ILE A 2 -11.66 8.85 -16.59
CA ILE A 2 -10.98 8.31 -15.40
C ILE A 2 -11.47 6.88 -15.25
N GLU A 3 -10.62 5.90 -15.52
CA GLU A 3 -10.94 4.49 -15.33
C GLU A 3 -11.01 4.20 -13.83
N SER A 4 -12.13 3.66 -13.37
CA SER A 4 -12.40 3.41 -11.97
C SER A 4 -12.39 1.91 -11.69
N ASN A 5 -11.82 1.47 -10.58
CA ASN A 5 -11.81 0.05 -10.20
C ASN A 5 -13.25 -0.49 -9.96
N VAL A 6 -13.34 -1.77 -9.61
CA VAL A 6 -14.60 -2.46 -9.25
C VAL A 6 -15.49 -1.67 -8.28
N ASP A 7 -14.88 -0.93 -7.35
CA ASP A 7 -15.56 -0.14 -6.33
C ASP A 7 -15.73 1.34 -6.73
N LYS A 8 -15.49 1.66 -8.01
CA LYS A 8 -15.50 3.01 -8.59
C LYS A 8 -14.44 3.96 -8.02
N PHE A 9 -13.38 3.42 -7.40
CA PHE A 9 -12.24 4.19 -6.93
C PHE A 9 -11.12 4.21 -7.97
N ASP A 10 -10.58 5.40 -8.22
CA ASP A 10 -9.29 5.56 -8.89
C ASP A 10 -8.20 5.19 -7.88
N CYS A 11 -7.55 4.04 -8.11
CA CYS A 11 -6.58 3.49 -7.18
C CYS A 11 -5.22 3.27 -7.85
N VAL A 12 -4.17 3.67 -7.13
CA VAL A 12 -2.79 3.53 -7.56
C VAL A 12 -2.03 2.72 -6.54
N THR A 13 -1.46 1.60 -6.98
CA THR A 13 -0.53 0.81 -6.18
C THR A 13 0.84 1.49 -6.24
N MET A 14 1.50 1.66 -5.10
CA MET A 14 2.88 2.15 -5.01
C MET A 14 3.76 1.04 -4.43
N ASP A 15 4.42 0.29 -5.30
CA ASP A 15 5.34 -0.80 -4.91
C ASP A 15 6.46 -0.89 -5.95
N PRO A 16 7.74 -0.96 -5.57
CA PRO A 16 8.82 -1.13 -6.53
C PRO A 16 8.79 -2.49 -7.25
N ARG A 17 8.21 -3.53 -6.63
CA ARG A 17 8.04 -4.87 -7.21
C ARG A 17 6.91 -4.87 -8.22
N MET A 18 7.04 -5.69 -9.26
CA MET A 18 5.92 -5.97 -10.15
C MET A 18 4.87 -6.79 -9.42
N ALA A 19 3.67 -6.24 -9.27
CA ALA A 19 2.53 -7.00 -8.78
C ALA A 19 2.02 -7.88 -9.91
N SER A 20 2.07 -9.22 -9.76
CA SER A 20 1.40 -10.15 -10.67
C SER A 20 -0.10 -10.16 -10.38
N GLN A 21 -0.78 -9.08 -10.75
CA GLN A 21 -2.23 -8.94 -10.54
C GLN A 21 -3.02 -9.82 -11.52
N ASP A 22 -2.40 -10.27 -12.61
CA ASP A 22 -2.98 -11.18 -13.61
C ASP A 22 -3.57 -12.46 -13.02
N PHE A 23 -2.93 -13.02 -11.98
CA PHE A 23 -3.46 -14.23 -11.35
C PHE A 23 -4.75 -13.94 -10.58
N MET A 24 -4.78 -12.86 -9.82
CA MET A 24 -5.96 -12.46 -9.05
C MET A 24 -7.12 -12.10 -9.96
N ILE A 25 -6.86 -11.35 -11.04
CA ILE A 25 -7.87 -10.96 -12.02
C ILE A 25 -8.42 -12.20 -12.73
N ARG A 26 -7.54 -13.09 -13.22
CA ARG A 26 -7.97 -14.35 -13.84
C ARG A 26 -8.80 -15.20 -12.88
N SER A 27 -8.40 -15.26 -11.61
CA SER A 27 -9.15 -16.01 -10.61
C SER A 27 -10.51 -15.38 -10.30
N ALA A 28 -10.60 -14.05 -10.20
CA ALA A 28 -11.86 -13.34 -9.98
C ALA A 28 -12.81 -13.56 -11.19
N ASN A 29 -12.30 -13.35 -12.40
CA ASN A 29 -13.05 -13.58 -13.64
C ASN A 29 -13.51 -15.03 -13.77
N PHE A 30 -12.67 -16.00 -13.41
CA PHE A 30 -13.06 -17.42 -13.39
C PHE A 30 -14.22 -17.68 -12.44
N LEU A 31 -14.11 -17.24 -11.19
CA LEU A 31 -15.15 -17.46 -10.17
C LEU A 31 -16.47 -16.77 -10.53
N LEU A 32 -16.43 -15.59 -11.13
CA LEU A 32 -17.62 -14.88 -11.62
C LEU A 32 -18.35 -15.65 -12.74
N LYS A 33 -17.59 -16.28 -13.64
CA LYS A 33 -18.14 -17.12 -14.72
C LYS A 33 -18.66 -18.48 -14.20
N HIS A 34 -18.27 -18.89 -12.99
CA HIS A 34 -18.60 -20.20 -12.40
C HIS A 34 -19.22 -20.02 -11.01
N PRO A 35 -20.47 -19.52 -10.89
CA PRO A 35 -21.07 -19.16 -9.60
C PRO A 35 -21.26 -20.34 -8.65
N ILE A 36 -21.48 -21.55 -9.16
CA ILE A 36 -21.57 -22.77 -8.35
C ILE A 36 -20.23 -23.05 -7.68
N GLU A 37 -19.14 -23.07 -8.45
CA GLU A 37 -17.77 -23.24 -7.94
C GLU A 37 -17.42 -22.14 -6.94
N ALA A 38 -17.79 -20.89 -7.21
CA ALA A 38 -17.58 -19.78 -6.28
C ALA A 38 -18.31 -19.99 -4.94
N ALA A 39 -19.56 -20.46 -4.97
CA ALA A 39 -20.32 -20.76 -3.76
C ALA A 39 -19.67 -21.89 -2.93
N GLU A 40 -19.19 -22.95 -3.59
CA GLU A 40 -18.49 -24.05 -2.92
C GLU A 40 -17.15 -23.61 -2.31
N ARG A 41 -16.37 -22.82 -3.06
CA ARG A 41 -15.08 -22.29 -2.60
C ARG A 41 -15.20 -21.18 -1.56
N ALA A 42 -16.38 -20.59 -1.41
CA ALA A 42 -16.63 -19.58 -0.37
C ALA A 42 -16.76 -20.18 1.04
N ILE A 43 -16.93 -21.51 1.15
CA ILE A 43 -17.17 -22.20 2.42
C ILE A 43 -15.86 -22.31 3.23
N PRO A 44 -15.78 -21.69 4.42
CA PRO A 44 -14.58 -21.77 5.25
C PRO A 44 -14.24 -23.20 5.66
N ASN A 45 -12.95 -23.48 5.84
CA ASN A 45 -12.39 -24.76 6.32
C ASN A 45 -12.48 -25.96 5.36
N LEU A 46 -13.01 -25.78 4.14
CA LEU A 46 -12.85 -26.79 3.09
C LEU A 46 -11.46 -26.71 2.45
N PRO A 47 -10.91 -27.82 1.92
CA PRO A 47 -9.65 -27.80 1.17
C PRO A 47 -9.69 -26.88 -0.07
N THR A 48 -10.89 -26.67 -0.61
CA THR A 48 -11.16 -25.81 -1.77
C THR A 48 -11.43 -24.36 -1.38
N HIS A 49 -11.42 -24.03 -0.08
CA HIS A 49 -11.74 -22.69 0.40
C HIS A 49 -10.80 -21.64 -0.22
N GLN A 50 -11.40 -20.70 -0.93
CA GLN A 50 -10.71 -19.58 -1.54
C GLN A 50 -11.30 -18.28 -0.97
N PRO A 51 -10.55 -17.50 -0.17
CA PRO A 51 -11.05 -16.27 0.45
C PRO A 51 -11.64 -15.28 -0.56
N LEU A 52 -11.06 -15.20 -1.76
CA LEU A 52 -11.58 -14.35 -2.84
C LEU A 52 -13.03 -14.72 -3.21
N ALA A 53 -13.38 -16.01 -3.24
CA ALA A 53 -14.73 -16.45 -3.55
C ALA A 53 -15.74 -15.97 -2.50
N SER A 54 -15.35 -15.99 -1.22
CA SER A 54 -16.13 -15.42 -0.12
C SER A 54 -16.27 -13.89 -0.23
N LEU A 55 -15.44 -13.18 -1.00
CA LEU A 55 -15.55 -11.73 -1.17
C LEU A 55 -16.38 -11.32 -2.37
N LEU A 56 -16.55 -12.20 -3.38
CA LEU A 56 -17.21 -11.85 -4.64
C LEU A 56 -18.66 -11.39 -4.46
N HIS A 57 -19.38 -11.92 -3.47
CA HIS A 57 -20.76 -11.52 -3.21
C HIS A 57 -20.90 -10.13 -2.59
N HIS A 58 -19.80 -9.55 -2.10
CA HIS A 58 -19.74 -8.16 -1.64
C HIS A 58 -19.37 -7.18 -2.76
N LEU A 59 -18.88 -7.68 -3.89
CA LEU A 59 -18.55 -6.84 -5.02
C LEU A 59 -19.83 -6.44 -5.78
N PRO A 60 -19.89 -5.22 -6.34
CA PRO A 60 -20.99 -4.81 -7.19
C PRO A 60 -21.22 -5.82 -8.32
N THR A 61 -22.47 -6.22 -8.56
CA THR A 61 -22.80 -7.03 -9.74
C THR A 61 -22.61 -6.18 -11.00
N PRO A 62 -22.00 -6.70 -12.07
CA PRO A 62 -21.92 -6.01 -13.35
C PRO A 62 -23.31 -5.60 -13.81
N THR A 63 -23.54 -4.32 -14.06
CA THR A 63 -24.82 -3.84 -14.59
C THR A 63 -25.03 -4.37 -16.00
N SER A 64 -26.27 -4.73 -16.35
CA SER A 64 -26.66 -5.28 -17.66
C SER A 64 -26.27 -4.41 -18.86
N ASP A 65 -26.00 -3.12 -18.64
CA ASP A 65 -25.58 -2.16 -19.66
C ASP A 65 -24.11 -2.35 -20.11
N MET A 66 -23.35 -3.23 -19.43
CA MET A 66 -21.99 -3.61 -19.81
C MET A 66 -21.93 -4.92 -20.61
N ASN A 67 -23.08 -5.47 -21.03
CA ASN A 67 -23.18 -6.64 -21.91
C ASN A 67 -22.89 -6.32 -23.38
N ASP A 68 -21.99 -5.38 -23.67
CA ASP A 68 -21.48 -5.23 -25.03
C ASP A 68 -20.71 -6.53 -25.37
N GLU A 69 -20.95 -7.08 -26.55
CA GLU A 69 -20.57 -8.45 -26.96
C GLU A 69 -19.05 -8.71 -26.98
N GLY A 70 -18.25 -7.73 -26.55
CA GLY A 70 -16.80 -7.79 -26.36
C GLY A 70 -16.34 -8.08 -24.93
N GLY A 71 -17.13 -8.73 -24.07
CA GLY A 71 -16.66 -9.36 -22.83
C GLY A 71 -15.64 -8.55 -22.01
N GLY A 72 -15.92 -7.26 -21.79
CA GLY A 72 -14.99 -6.34 -21.14
C GLY A 72 -14.63 -6.80 -19.73
N ASP A 73 -13.34 -6.71 -19.40
CA ASP A 73 -12.84 -7.00 -18.05
C ASP A 73 -13.45 -6.00 -17.05
N TRP A 74 -14.47 -6.43 -16.31
CA TRP A 74 -15.10 -5.61 -15.27
C TRP A 74 -14.12 -5.27 -14.12
N PHE A 75 -13.08 -6.09 -13.97
CA PHE A 75 -12.04 -5.94 -12.97
C PHE A 75 -10.86 -5.18 -13.55
N ILE A 76 -10.87 -3.86 -13.42
CA ILE A 76 -9.77 -3.02 -13.91
C ILE A 76 -8.56 -3.18 -12.99
N THR A 77 -7.41 -3.49 -13.57
CA THR A 77 -6.12 -3.51 -12.89
C THR A 77 -5.81 -2.12 -12.32
N PRO A 78 -5.60 -1.97 -11.00
CA PRO A 78 -5.10 -0.73 -10.43
C PRO A 78 -3.88 -0.21 -11.18
N ARG A 79 -3.81 1.12 -11.34
CA ARG A 79 -2.61 1.73 -11.91
C ARG A 79 -1.43 1.50 -10.99
N HIS A 80 -0.22 1.46 -11.54
CA HIS A 80 0.97 1.10 -10.77
C HIS A 80 2.07 2.16 -10.89
N MET A 81 2.50 2.68 -9.75
CA MET A 81 3.68 3.54 -9.65
C MET A 81 4.84 2.76 -9.03
N ARG A 82 5.86 2.47 -9.83
CA ARG A 82 7.00 1.64 -9.42
C ARG A 82 8.08 2.42 -8.70
N ILE A 83 7.74 2.89 -7.51
CA ILE A 83 8.65 3.60 -6.61
C ILE A 83 8.52 3.06 -5.19
N TYR A 84 9.53 3.33 -4.37
CA TYR A 84 9.46 3.03 -2.94
C TYR A 84 8.68 4.13 -2.23
N VAL A 85 7.81 3.75 -1.29
CA VAL A 85 7.24 4.67 -0.32
C VAL A 85 8.21 4.74 0.87
N ASP A 86 9.10 5.74 0.83
CA ASP A 86 10.17 5.92 1.81
C ASP A 86 10.33 7.39 2.23
N THR A 87 11.25 7.67 3.15
CA THR A 87 11.50 9.03 3.63
C THR A 87 11.90 10.00 2.51
N TYR A 88 12.56 9.51 1.46
CA TYR A 88 12.90 10.34 0.31
C TYR A 88 11.67 10.78 -0.49
N LEU A 89 10.67 9.90 -0.62
CA LEU A 89 9.37 10.28 -1.21
C LEU A 89 8.70 11.38 -0.39
N VAL A 90 8.59 11.18 0.91
CA VAL A 90 7.93 12.12 1.83
C VAL A 90 8.61 13.49 1.76
N GLU A 91 9.94 13.53 1.77
CA GLU A 91 10.69 14.77 1.69
C GLU A 91 10.55 15.45 0.32
N ALA A 92 10.56 14.68 -0.77
CA ALA A 92 10.35 15.24 -2.11
C ALA A 92 8.97 15.91 -2.23
N ILE A 93 7.91 15.29 -1.70
CA ILE A 93 6.57 15.88 -1.67
C ILE A 93 6.55 17.10 -0.75
N ARG A 94 7.18 17.04 0.42
CA ARG A 94 7.25 18.18 1.36
C ARG A 94 7.90 19.40 0.71
N VAL A 95 9.04 19.21 0.04
CA VAL A 95 9.74 20.28 -0.67
C VAL A 95 8.88 20.82 -1.81
N ALA A 96 8.23 19.95 -2.59
CA ALA A 96 7.36 20.34 -3.68
C ALA A 96 6.16 21.19 -3.21
N GLU A 97 5.53 20.81 -2.09
CA GLU A 97 4.41 21.56 -1.51
C GLU A 97 4.85 22.87 -0.86
N ALA A 98 6.01 22.90 -0.17
CA ALA A 98 6.52 24.10 0.49
C ALA A 98 6.94 25.20 -0.49
N THR A 99 7.44 24.83 -1.67
CA THR A 99 7.93 25.76 -2.70
C THR A 99 6.84 26.19 -3.70
N GLY A 100 5.60 25.73 -3.53
CA GLY A 100 4.45 26.09 -4.36
C GLY A 100 4.65 25.79 -5.85
N ALA A 101 3.98 26.55 -6.73
CA ALA A 101 4.13 26.41 -8.19
C ALA A 101 5.42 27.08 -8.74
N SER A 102 6.46 27.27 -7.91
CA SER A 102 7.72 27.84 -8.40
C SER A 102 8.45 26.87 -9.33
N SER A 103 9.26 27.40 -10.26
CA SER A 103 10.08 26.56 -11.14
C SER A 103 11.07 25.66 -10.39
N LEU A 104 11.45 26.05 -9.17
CA LEU A 104 12.34 25.28 -8.29
C LEU A 104 11.65 24.05 -7.70
N SER A 105 10.35 24.13 -7.38
CA SER A 105 9.58 22.98 -6.86
C SER A 105 9.50 21.85 -7.90
N LYS A 106 9.22 22.24 -9.15
CA LYS A 106 9.09 21.33 -10.29
C LYS A 106 10.40 20.58 -10.55
N SER A 107 11.53 21.28 -10.51
CA SER A 107 12.84 20.66 -10.75
C SER A 107 13.27 19.70 -9.63
N CYS A 108 12.85 19.93 -8.38
CA CYS A 108 13.14 19.02 -7.27
C CYS A 108 12.38 17.70 -7.41
N TRP A 109 11.06 17.78 -7.65
CA TRP A 109 10.22 16.59 -7.87
C TRP A 109 10.68 15.78 -9.08
N GLU A 110 10.89 16.43 -10.23
CA GLU A 110 11.33 15.78 -11.47
C GLU A 110 12.65 15.01 -11.25
N SER A 111 13.61 15.64 -10.56
CA SER A 111 14.90 15.03 -10.21
C SER A 111 14.75 13.83 -9.27
N TYR A 112 13.88 13.93 -8.26
CA TYR A 112 13.56 12.80 -7.38
C TYR A 112 12.91 11.66 -8.16
N PHE A 113 11.85 11.94 -8.92
CA PHE A 113 11.03 10.94 -9.58
C PHE A 113 11.84 10.16 -10.62
N GLY A 114 12.69 10.84 -11.40
CA GLY A 114 13.61 10.19 -12.34
C GLY A 114 14.59 9.23 -11.65
N LYS A 115 15.04 9.52 -10.42
CA LYS A 115 15.86 8.61 -9.62
C LYS A 115 15.02 7.47 -9.02
N ALA A 116 13.81 7.77 -8.56
CA ALA A 116 12.91 6.81 -7.94
C ALA A 116 12.50 5.70 -8.92
N ILE A 117 12.13 6.05 -10.16
CA ILE A 117 11.79 5.09 -11.23
C ILE A 117 12.98 4.18 -11.54
N LYS A 118 14.20 4.74 -11.66
CA LYS A 118 15.43 3.95 -11.87
C LYS A 118 15.70 2.98 -10.72
N ARG A 119 15.46 3.42 -9.48
CA ARG A 119 15.62 2.59 -8.28
C ARG A 119 14.59 1.45 -8.24
N GLY A 120 13.32 1.74 -8.54
CA GLY A 120 12.25 0.73 -8.60
C GLY A 120 12.48 -0.30 -9.70
N GLY A 121 12.95 0.12 -10.88
CA GLY A 121 13.24 -0.79 -12.00
C GLY A 121 14.41 -1.76 -11.75
N ARG A 122 15.33 -1.45 -10.82
CA ARG A 122 16.44 -2.35 -10.47
C ARG A 122 15.99 -3.62 -9.72
N VAL A 123 14.80 -3.62 -9.12
CA VAL A 123 14.29 -4.76 -8.36
C VAL A 123 14.07 -5.99 -9.25
N ASP A 124 13.74 -5.80 -10.53
CA ASP A 124 13.53 -6.91 -11.47
C ASP A 124 14.84 -7.60 -11.84
N ASN A 125 15.92 -6.83 -12.04
CA ASN A 125 17.22 -7.38 -12.46
C ASN A 125 17.87 -8.28 -11.41
N CYS A 126 17.50 -8.17 -10.13
CA CYS A 126 17.93 -9.10 -9.09
C CYS A 126 17.07 -10.38 -9.02
N ALA A 127 15.78 -10.30 -9.39
CA ALA A 127 14.87 -11.44 -9.39
C ALA A 127 14.99 -12.31 -10.66
N VAL A 128 15.45 -11.76 -11.78
CA VAL A 128 15.62 -12.45 -13.08
C VAL A 128 16.98 -13.18 -13.16
N THR A 129 17.38 -13.84 -12.07
CA THR A 129 18.43 -14.89 -12.12
C THR A 129 17.85 -16.31 -12.12
N SER A 130 16.52 -16.44 -12.00
CA SER A 130 15.83 -17.71 -12.24
C SER A 130 15.47 -17.86 -13.71
N LYS A 131 16.11 -18.82 -14.38
CA LYS A 131 15.86 -19.22 -15.76
C LYS A 131 14.42 -19.72 -15.93
N HIS A 132 13.57 -19.00 -16.66
CA HIS A 132 12.66 -19.55 -17.68
C HIS A 132 11.83 -18.43 -18.35
N ASP A 133 11.87 -18.41 -19.68
CA ASP A 133 10.88 -17.86 -20.62
C ASP A 133 10.39 -16.41 -20.43
N THR A 134 11.18 -15.45 -20.91
CA THR A 134 10.66 -14.11 -21.24
C THR A 134 9.92 -14.16 -22.58
N ASN A 135 8.59 -14.21 -22.52
CA ASN A 135 7.72 -14.09 -23.68
C ASN A 135 7.57 -12.59 -24.02
N PRO A 136 7.85 -12.11 -25.25
CA PRO A 136 7.83 -10.67 -25.58
C PRO A 136 6.46 -9.99 -25.41
N ASN A 137 5.38 -10.76 -25.30
CA ASN A 137 4.04 -10.25 -24.96
C ASN A 137 3.86 -9.88 -23.47
N GLN A 138 4.75 -10.32 -22.56
CA GLN A 138 4.69 -9.94 -21.15
C GLN A 138 5.27 -8.54 -20.88
N GLU A 139 6.28 -8.10 -21.64
CA GLU A 139 6.82 -6.74 -21.50
C GLU A 139 5.80 -5.68 -21.91
N SER A 140 5.00 -5.94 -22.94
CA SER A 140 3.99 -5.02 -23.45
C SER A 140 2.79 -4.86 -22.51
N LEU A 141 2.36 -5.93 -21.83
CA LEU A 141 1.35 -5.85 -20.75
C LEU A 141 1.91 -5.19 -19.48
N SER A 142 3.22 -5.28 -19.22
CA SER A 142 3.87 -4.68 -18.03
C SER A 142 3.90 -3.14 -18.02
N ILE A 143 3.63 -2.50 -19.15
CA ILE A 143 3.63 -1.04 -19.31
C ILE A 143 2.21 -0.47 -19.14
N ILE A 144 1.18 -1.26 -19.40
CA ILE A 144 -0.22 -0.80 -19.35
C ILE A 144 -0.60 -0.50 -17.90
N GLY A 145 -1.11 0.72 -17.67
CA GLY A 145 -1.49 1.20 -16.33
C GLY A 145 -0.32 1.71 -15.48
N ARG A 146 0.93 1.68 -15.98
CA ARG A 146 2.10 2.18 -15.24
C ARG A 146 2.18 3.70 -15.31
N ILE A 147 2.41 4.34 -14.16
CA ILE A 147 2.68 5.77 -14.07
C ILE A 147 4.18 6.01 -14.24
N ILE A 148 4.56 6.65 -15.34
CA ILE A 148 5.96 6.97 -15.70
C ILE A 148 6.20 8.47 -15.91
N ASP A 149 5.14 9.26 -16.04
CA ASP A 149 5.20 10.71 -16.17
C ASP A 149 5.29 11.34 -14.78
N ASP A 150 6.22 12.26 -14.59
CA ASP A 150 6.46 12.89 -13.29
C ASP A 150 5.31 13.82 -12.89
N VAL A 151 4.74 14.56 -13.83
CA VAL A 151 3.63 15.49 -13.57
C VAL A 151 2.40 14.72 -13.12
N GLU A 152 2.07 13.64 -13.84
CA GLU A 152 0.99 12.75 -13.47
C GLU A 152 1.23 12.09 -12.11
N ALA A 153 2.43 11.58 -11.86
CA ALA A 153 2.76 10.94 -10.59
C ALA A 153 2.60 11.89 -9.40
N HIS A 154 3.05 13.14 -9.54
CA HIS A 154 2.88 14.16 -8.51
C HIS A 154 1.39 14.46 -8.28
N ASP A 155 0.64 14.66 -9.35
CA ASP A 155 -0.77 15.00 -9.30
C ASP A 155 -1.61 13.88 -8.67
N VAL A 156 -1.34 12.62 -9.00
CA VAL A 156 -1.98 11.44 -8.39
C VAL A 156 -1.74 11.40 -6.87
N ILE A 157 -0.49 11.59 -6.42
CA ILE A 157 -0.16 11.59 -4.99
C ILE A 157 -0.87 12.74 -4.28
N LYS A 158 -0.86 13.94 -4.87
CA LYS A 158 -1.49 15.13 -4.30
C LYS A 158 -3.02 15.02 -4.22
N ARG A 159 -3.64 14.36 -5.19
CA ARG A 159 -5.10 14.16 -5.23
C ARG A 159 -5.57 12.97 -4.39
N ALA A 160 -4.67 12.16 -3.84
CA ALA A 160 -5.01 11.04 -2.99
C ALA A 160 -5.95 11.48 -1.85
N LYS A 161 -6.94 10.63 -1.53
CA LYS A 161 -7.93 10.88 -0.47
C LYS A 161 -7.83 9.89 0.68
N LEU A 162 -7.05 8.83 0.51
CA LEU A 162 -6.85 7.78 1.48
C LEU A 162 -5.52 7.09 1.16
N ILE A 163 -4.73 6.78 2.19
CA ILE A 163 -3.59 5.87 2.09
C ILE A 163 -3.93 4.56 2.80
N VAL A 164 -3.82 3.44 2.08
CA VAL A 164 -4.02 2.09 2.62
C VAL A 164 -2.70 1.33 2.50
N ALA A 165 -2.20 0.80 3.61
CA ALA A 165 -0.97 0.01 3.59
C ALA A 165 -1.09 -1.24 4.48
N PHE A 166 -1.25 -2.40 3.84
CA PHE A 166 -1.32 -3.69 4.53
C PHE A 166 0.01 -4.41 4.42
N HIS A 167 0.65 -4.68 5.55
CA HIS A 167 1.99 -5.26 5.61
C HIS A 167 3.04 -4.47 4.78
N PRO A 168 3.13 -3.14 4.94
CA PRO A 168 4.13 -2.35 4.22
C PRO A 168 5.52 -2.55 4.84
N ASP A 169 6.25 -3.53 4.31
CA ASP A 169 7.64 -3.80 4.67
C ASP A 169 8.48 -2.55 4.47
N SER A 170 9.14 -2.06 5.53
CA SER A 170 9.97 -0.83 5.56
C SER A 170 9.25 0.49 5.23
N ALA A 171 8.06 0.43 4.62
CA ALA A 171 7.25 1.57 4.20
C ALA A 171 6.17 1.99 5.23
N THR A 172 6.00 1.23 6.33
CA THR A 172 4.98 1.50 7.37
C THR A 172 4.99 2.96 7.85
N GLU A 173 6.16 3.44 8.26
CA GLU A 173 6.31 4.80 8.79
C GLU A 173 6.20 5.87 7.69
N PRO A 174 6.88 5.75 6.54
CA PRO A 174 6.69 6.64 5.40
C PRO A 174 5.24 6.78 4.92
N CYS A 175 4.43 5.72 4.95
CA CYS A 175 3.00 5.81 4.62
C CYS A 175 2.24 6.75 5.58
N ILE A 176 2.52 6.64 6.89
CA ILE A 176 1.91 7.50 7.91
C ILE A 176 2.38 8.94 7.74
N ASP A 177 3.68 9.14 7.52
CA ASP A 177 4.25 10.49 7.33
C ASP A 177 3.71 11.18 6.08
N LEU A 178 3.55 10.43 4.99
CA LEU A 178 2.94 10.94 3.76
C LEU A 178 1.48 11.34 4.00
N ALA A 179 0.71 10.52 4.72
CA ALA A 179 -0.69 10.81 5.04
C ALA A 179 -0.84 12.07 5.92
N ILE A 180 0.01 12.20 6.94
CA ILE A 180 0.05 13.40 7.80
C ILE A 180 0.44 14.63 6.99
N LEU A 181 1.46 14.52 6.13
CA LEU A 181 1.92 15.61 5.26
C LEU A 181 0.81 16.10 4.34
N LEU A 182 0.08 15.17 3.72
CA LEU A 182 -1.03 15.47 2.81
C LEU A 182 -2.33 15.81 3.54
N LYS A 183 -2.39 15.63 4.86
CA LYS A 183 -3.59 15.78 5.71
C LYS A 183 -4.76 14.94 5.20
N ILE A 184 -4.50 13.68 4.89
CA ILE A 184 -5.52 12.72 4.43
C ILE A 184 -5.62 11.54 5.39
N PRO A 185 -6.80 10.92 5.51
CA PRO A 185 -6.95 9.72 6.32
C PRO A 185 -6.05 8.60 5.81
N PHE A 186 -5.64 7.72 6.72
CA PHE A 186 -4.91 6.51 6.38
C PHE A 186 -5.38 5.32 7.20
N VAL A 187 -5.06 4.12 6.72
CA VAL A 187 -5.07 2.89 7.50
C VAL A 187 -3.81 2.07 7.16
N VAL A 188 -3.05 1.73 8.19
CA VAL A 188 -1.82 0.95 8.08
C VAL A 188 -1.88 -0.25 9.01
N CYS A 189 -1.48 -1.42 8.54
CA CYS A 189 -1.27 -2.63 9.34
C CYS A 189 0.24 -2.89 9.49
N PRO A 190 0.88 -2.47 10.59
CA PRO A 190 2.32 -2.65 10.79
C PRO A 190 2.70 -4.12 10.96
N CYS A 191 3.65 -4.61 10.16
CA CYS A 191 4.04 -6.03 10.14
C CYS A 191 5.50 -6.31 10.52
N CYS A 192 6.44 -5.39 10.29
CA CYS A 192 7.86 -5.64 10.42
C CYS A 192 8.55 -4.41 11.03
N LEU A 193 9.31 -4.59 12.12
CA LEU A 193 9.97 -3.47 12.80
C LEU A 193 11.22 -3.00 12.06
N TYR A 194 12.01 -3.95 11.55
CA TYR A 194 13.34 -3.70 11.00
C TYR A 194 14.23 -2.85 11.93
N SER A 195 14.29 -3.18 13.23
CA SER A 195 14.99 -2.38 14.25
C SER A 195 16.47 -2.12 13.94
N SER A 196 17.12 -3.02 13.19
CA SER A 196 18.51 -2.83 12.72
C SER A 196 18.63 -1.83 11.58
N SER A 197 17.61 -1.70 10.73
CA SER A 197 17.56 -0.77 9.61
C SER A 197 17.08 0.62 10.02
N PHE A 198 16.42 0.74 11.17
CA PHE A 198 15.91 1.99 11.73
C PHE A 198 16.41 2.19 13.16
N PRO A 199 17.72 2.36 13.36
CA PRO A 199 18.34 2.44 14.69
C PRO A 199 17.94 3.70 15.46
N ASP A 200 17.42 4.71 14.77
CA ASP A 200 17.10 6.04 15.28
C ASP A 200 15.65 6.18 15.78
N ARG A 201 14.90 5.07 15.84
CA ARG A 201 13.54 5.07 16.41
C ARG A 201 13.59 4.98 17.93
N PHE A 202 13.11 6.03 18.56
CA PHE A 202 13.02 6.13 20.02
C PHE A 202 11.62 6.59 20.44
N LEU A 203 11.15 6.04 21.55
CA LEU A 203 9.99 6.56 22.27
C LEU A 203 10.43 7.73 23.16
N PRO A 204 9.58 8.76 23.29
CA PRO A 204 9.86 9.89 24.17
C PRO A 204 9.95 9.46 25.65
N PRO A 205 10.70 10.20 26.49
CA PRO A 205 10.80 9.91 27.91
C PRO A 205 9.42 10.00 28.60
N GLY A 206 9.09 9.03 29.45
CA GLY A 206 7.85 9.04 30.25
C GLY A 206 6.66 8.31 29.65
N ASP A 207 6.82 7.57 28.54
CA ASP A 207 5.78 6.63 28.09
C ASP A 207 5.88 5.32 28.89
N GLU A 208 5.20 5.30 30.04
CA GLU A 208 5.25 4.22 31.05
C GLU A 208 4.59 2.91 30.59
N ASN A 209 3.89 2.93 29.45
CA ASN A 209 3.17 1.78 28.91
C ASN A 209 4.10 0.74 28.24
N GLY A 210 5.40 1.04 28.13
CA GLY A 210 6.33 0.25 27.34
C GLY A 210 6.69 -1.10 27.96
N HIS A 211 6.35 -2.19 27.30
CA HIS A 211 6.85 -3.53 27.58
C HIS A 211 8.37 -3.62 27.30
N GLY A 212 9.19 -3.85 28.33
CA GLY A 212 10.57 -4.35 28.24
C GLY A 212 11.60 -3.54 27.44
N GLY A 213 12.30 -2.60 28.09
CA GLY A 213 13.56 -2.06 27.63
C GLY A 213 14.11 -1.00 28.59
N SER A 214 15.39 -1.08 28.97
CA SER A 214 16.01 -0.04 29.78
C SER A 214 16.15 1.23 28.94
N PRO A 215 15.77 2.41 29.47
CA PRO A 215 16.06 3.69 28.83
C PRO A 215 17.56 3.86 28.62
N ASP A 216 17.96 4.62 27.61
CA ASP A 216 19.34 5.09 27.49
C ASP A 216 19.67 6.17 28.54
N ASP A 217 20.91 6.66 28.55
CA ASP A 217 21.38 7.68 29.48
C ASP A 217 20.57 8.99 29.43
N PHE A 218 19.77 9.19 28.38
CA PHE A 218 18.91 10.36 28.16
C PHE A 218 17.43 10.09 28.46
N GLY A 219 17.09 8.89 28.96
CA GLY A 219 15.72 8.50 29.28
C GLY A 219 14.88 8.13 28.06
N MET A 220 15.48 7.94 26.88
CA MET A 220 14.79 7.53 25.66
C MET A 220 14.80 6.02 25.52
N LYS A 221 13.67 5.43 25.12
CA LYS A 221 13.55 3.98 24.91
C LYS A 221 13.66 3.65 23.42
N LYS A 222 14.64 2.82 23.05
CA LYS A 222 14.80 2.36 21.66
C LYS A 222 13.66 1.40 21.27
N VAL A 223 13.08 1.61 20.09
CA VAL A 223 12.00 0.77 19.56
C VAL A 223 12.54 -0.59 19.12
N ARG A 224 12.23 -1.64 19.87
CA ARG A 224 12.69 -3.02 19.58
C ARG A 224 11.58 -4.05 19.61
N GLN A 225 10.47 -3.75 20.26
CA GLN A 225 9.30 -4.63 20.34
C GLN A 225 8.15 -4.11 19.49
N TYR A 226 7.20 -5.00 19.16
CA TYR A 226 6.10 -4.64 18.27
C TYR A 226 5.22 -3.57 18.89
N GLU A 227 4.95 -3.70 20.19
CA GLU A 227 4.19 -2.76 21.00
C GLU A 227 4.88 -1.39 21.00
N ASP A 228 6.20 -1.33 21.24
CA ASP A 228 6.97 -0.09 21.14
C ASP A 228 6.84 0.57 19.76
N PHE A 229 6.79 -0.24 18.70
CA PHE A 229 6.67 0.28 17.35
C PHE A 229 5.27 0.87 17.11
N LEU A 230 4.22 0.22 17.63
CA LEU A 230 2.88 0.77 17.55
C LEU A 230 2.75 2.08 18.34
N ASP A 231 3.34 2.15 19.53
CA ASP A 231 3.35 3.36 20.37
C ASP A 231 4.12 4.50 19.67
N TYR A 232 5.29 4.17 19.10
CA TYR A 232 6.10 5.10 18.32
C TYR A 232 5.30 5.68 17.15
N LEU A 233 4.62 4.84 16.37
CA LEU A 233 3.82 5.29 15.24
C LEU A 233 2.62 6.13 15.68
N GLN A 234 1.96 5.80 16.79
CA GLN A 234 0.87 6.62 17.33
C GLN A 234 1.34 7.98 17.84
N SER A 235 2.55 8.07 18.39
CA SER A 235 3.12 9.33 18.86
C SER A 235 3.31 10.37 17.74
N LYS A 236 3.34 9.94 16.47
CA LYS A 236 3.52 10.86 15.32
C LYS A 236 2.34 11.80 15.11
N HIS A 237 1.14 11.45 15.56
CA HIS A 237 -0.01 12.36 15.51
C HIS A 237 -1.06 12.02 16.58
N PRO A 238 -1.55 13.00 17.37
CA PRO A 238 -2.39 12.75 18.55
C PRO A 238 -3.76 12.14 18.25
N LYS A 239 -4.20 12.17 16.99
CA LYS A 239 -5.47 11.59 16.55
C LYS A 239 -5.35 10.17 15.99
N ILE A 240 -4.15 9.57 15.94
CA ILE A 240 -3.98 8.21 15.43
C ILE A 240 -4.66 7.23 16.38
N LYS A 241 -5.62 6.49 15.83
CA LYS A 241 -6.38 5.45 16.53
C LYS A 241 -5.74 4.08 16.27
N ARG A 242 -5.96 3.16 17.21
CA ARG A 242 -5.52 1.75 17.14
C ARG A 242 -6.75 0.86 17.23
N ASP A 243 -6.87 -0.12 16.35
CA ASP A 243 -7.92 -1.15 16.41
C ASP A 243 -7.39 -2.51 15.95
N LYS A 244 -8.11 -3.58 16.26
CA LYS A 244 -7.73 -4.97 15.97
C LYS A 244 -8.68 -5.57 14.94
N LEU A 245 -8.14 -5.94 13.78
CA LEU A 245 -8.91 -6.61 12.74
C LEU A 245 -9.28 -8.03 13.16
N LYS A 246 -10.54 -8.38 12.96
CA LYS A 246 -11.13 -9.68 13.32
C LYS A 246 -10.77 -10.72 12.25
N TYR A 247 -9.53 -11.21 12.26
CA TYR A 247 -9.12 -12.36 11.46
C TYR A 247 -9.20 -13.64 12.28
N ALA A 248 -9.70 -14.71 11.68
CA ALA A 248 -9.61 -16.05 12.24
C ALA A 248 -8.19 -16.60 12.01
N SER A 249 -7.23 -16.22 12.86
CA SER A 249 -5.92 -16.89 12.85
C SER A 249 -6.00 -18.14 13.73
N LYS A 250 -5.51 -19.27 13.21
CA LYS A 250 -5.33 -20.50 14.01
C LYS A 250 -4.20 -20.37 15.05
N GLN A 251 -3.43 -19.28 14.99
CA GLN A 251 -2.25 -19.00 15.81
C GLN A 251 -2.28 -17.53 16.23
N ASP A 252 -2.02 -17.23 17.50
CA ASP A 252 -2.08 -15.89 18.12
C ASP A 252 -0.90 -14.97 17.72
N THR A 253 -0.17 -15.31 16.65
CA THR A 253 1.02 -14.61 16.17
C THR A 253 0.74 -13.63 15.03
N ALA A 254 -0.50 -13.60 14.53
CA ALA A 254 -0.88 -12.75 13.41
C ALA A 254 -0.93 -11.28 13.84
N ARG A 255 -0.11 -10.45 13.18
CA ARG A 255 -0.16 -8.99 13.34
C ARG A 255 -1.40 -8.46 12.64
N ASN A 256 -2.41 -8.12 13.43
CA ASN A 256 -3.73 -7.66 12.98
C ASN A 256 -4.15 -6.34 13.61
N ILE A 257 -3.19 -5.61 14.20
CA ILE A 257 -3.42 -4.26 14.69
C ILE A 257 -3.30 -3.29 13.52
N VAL A 258 -4.29 -2.43 13.38
CA VAL A 258 -4.27 -1.31 12.44
C VAL A 258 -4.16 0.01 13.19
N LEU A 259 -3.37 0.90 12.60
CA LEU A 259 -3.31 2.31 12.97
C LEU A 259 -4.02 3.12 11.89
N TYR A 260 -4.88 4.05 12.28
CA TYR A 260 -5.68 4.80 11.31
C TYR A 260 -6.08 6.20 11.80
N THR A 261 -6.47 7.03 10.84
CA THR A 261 -7.12 8.33 11.06
C THR A 261 -8.38 8.42 10.20
N LEU A 262 -9.33 9.26 10.60
CA LEU A 262 -10.57 9.55 9.88
C LEU A 262 -10.48 10.94 9.23
N PRO A 263 -11.32 11.25 8.23
CA PRO A 263 -11.32 12.57 7.58
C PRO A 263 -11.38 13.74 8.58
N GLY A 264 -12.25 13.66 9.60
CA GLY A 264 -12.41 14.70 10.61
C GLY A 264 -11.29 14.80 11.66
N ASP A 265 -10.24 13.99 11.55
CA ASP A 265 -9.07 14.08 12.44
C ASP A 265 -8.04 15.14 11.97
N TYR A 266 -8.23 15.73 10.77
CA TYR A 266 -7.37 16.78 10.19
C TYR A 266 -8.08 18.13 10.01
N ASP A 267 -9.35 18.23 10.39
CA ASP A 267 -10.17 19.45 10.36
C ASP A 267 -9.84 20.43 11.50
#